data_AF-A0A3M8RLE3-F1
#
_entry.id   AF-A0A3M8RLE3-F1
#
_cell.length_a   1.000
_cell.length_b   1.000
_cell.length_c   1.000
_cell.angle_alpha   90.00
_cell.angle_beta   90.00
_cell.angle_gamma   90.00
#
_symmetry.space_group_name_H-M   'P 1'
#
loop_
_entity.id
_entity.type
_entity.pdbx_description
1 polymer ?
#
loop_
_entity_poly.entity_id
_entity_poly.type
_entity_poly.pdbx_seq_one_letter_code
_entity_poly.pdbx_strand_id
1 'polypeptide(L)'
;MAGDQKVEHLNDDFVGGRVATDDADPEHLFHIASEAPVGCFATQLGLISRYGMDYKDIPYLIKLNSKTHLVRSEQRDPLSLQWQTMEQVADFVRYSGLRVVGVGYTIYPGSEYEAAMLTEASQMIFAAHQLGLLAVIWAYPRGKAVGTREQDAHLIAGAAGLGACLGADFVKVNPPLNAQGEMEAKLLGEAVAA
;
A
#
# COMPACT_ATOMS: atom_id res chain seq x y z
N MET A 1 5.74 8.17 3.75
CA MET A 1 4.79 7.96 4.86
C MET A 1 3.55 7.27 4.32
N ALA A 2 3.02 6.28 5.04
CA ALA A 2 1.74 5.64 4.70
C ALA A 2 0.65 6.21 5.62
N GLY A 3 -0.49 6.60 5.05
CA GLY A 3 -1.67 7.12 5.73
C GLY A 3 -2.96 6.54 5.16
N ASP A 4 -2.90 5.30 4.67
CA ASP A 4 -4.02 4.55 4.10
C ASP A 4 -4.79 3.72 5.15
N GLN A 5 -4.31 3.69 6.39
CA GLN A 5 -4.83 2.85 7.47
C GLN A 5 -6.25 3.19 7.93
N LYS A 6 -6.78 4.39 7.62
CA LYS A 6 -8.17 4.77 7.95
C LYS A 6 -9.21 3.83 7.33
N VAL A 7 -8.84 3.10 6.29
CA VAL A 7 -9.66 2.02 5.73
C VAL A 7 -9.20 0.67 6.25
N GLU A 8 -7.89 0.38 6.16
CA GLU A 8 -7.35 -0.94 6.51
C GLU A 8 -7.71 -1.35 7.94
N HIS A 9 -7.52 -0.44 8.90
CA HIS A 9 -7.72 -0.70 10.34
C HIS A 9 -8.89 0.09 10.93
N LEU A 10 -9.74 0.69 10.08
CA LEU A 10 -10.81 1.59 10.53
C LEU A 10 -10.26 2.66 11.49
N ASN A 11 -10.82 2.78 12.69
CA ASN A 11 -10.42 3.81 13.64
C ASN A 11 -9.43 3.30 14.71
N ASP A 12 -9.05 2.02 14.64
CA ASP A 12 -8.26 1.35 15.69
C ASP A 12 -6.84 1.94 15.80
N ASP A 13 -6.30 2.43 14.68
CA ASP A 13 -4.97 3.06 14.63
C ASP A 13 -5.01 4.54 15.05
N PHE A 14 -6.18 5.17 15.10
CA PHE A 14 -6.33 6.65 15.20
C PHE A 14 -6.97 7.12 16.51
N VAL A 15 -7.69 6.24 17.22
CA VAL A 15 -8.36 6.59 18.48
C VAL A 15 -8.26 5.47 19.49
N GLY A 16 -7.78 5.81 20.69
CA GLY A 16 -7.78 4.94 21.87
C GLY A 16 -6.38 4.48 22.30
N GLY A 17 -6.33 3.74 23.41
CA GLY A 17 -5.07 3.19 23.94
C GLY A 17 -4.01 4.27 24.21
N ARG A 18 -2.88 4.17 23.49
CA ARG A 18 -1.74 5.11 23.58
C ARG A 18 -1.64 6.03 22.35
N VAL A 19 -2.65 6.06 21.49
CA VAL A 19 -2.68 6.92 20.30
C VAL A 19 -2.84 8.37 20.75
N ALA A 20 -2.07 9.27 20.12
CA ALA A 20 -2.16 10.70 20.41
C ALA A 20 -3.55 11.23 20.03
N THR A 21 -4.10 12.16 20.81
CA THR A 21 -5.47 12.67 20.61
C THR A 21 -5.64 13.36 19.26
N ASP A 22 -4.59 13.97 18.75
CA ASP A 22 -4.62 14.74 17.51
C ASP A 22 -4.83 13.83 16.28
N ASP A 23 -4.46 12.55 16.38
CA ASP A 23 -4.58 11.56 15.29
C ASP A 23 -6.05 11.16 15.00
N ALA A 24 -6.97 11.55 15.88
CA ALA A 24 -8.40 11.46 15.63
C ALA A 24 -8.84 12.33 14.44
N ASP A 25 -8.16 13.46 14.19
CA ASP A 25 -8.40 14.32 13.04
C ASP A 25 -7.61 13.82 11.81
N PRO A 26 -8.26 13.45 10.70
CA PRO A 26 -7.55 13.07 9.47
C PRO A 26 -6.56 14.10 8.94
N GLU A 27 -6.75 15.39 9.22
CA GLU A 27 -5.81 16.44 8.79
C GLU A 27 -4.45 16.32 9.48
N HIS A 28 -4.38 15.71 10.66
CA HIS A 28 -3.14 15.51 11.40
C HIS A 28 -2.07 14.76 10.58
N LEU A 29 -2.50 13.79 9.75
CA LEU A 29 -1.58 13.07 8.86
C LEU A 29 -0.95 13.98 7.79
N PHE A 30 -1.69 14.99 7.31
CA PHE A 30 -1.21 15.95 6.33
C PHE A 30 -0.24 16.96 6.95
N HIS A 31 -0.50 17.40 8.19
CA HIS A 31 0.44 18.20 8.97
C HIS A 31 1.77 17.46 9.17
N ILE A 32 1.74 16.19 9.57
CA ILE A 32 2.97 15.40 9.72
C ILE A 32 3.68 15.26 8.38
N ALA A 33 2.95 14.95 7.30
CA ALA A 33 3.53 14.73 5.99
C ALA A 33 4.15 16.00 5.36
N SER A 34 3.69 17.20 5.72
CA SER A 34 4.27 18.46 5.22
C SER A 34 5.54 18.87 5.98
N GLU A 35 5.70 18.46 7.24
CA GLU A 35 6.85 18.82 8.07
C GLU A 35 7.93 17.73 8.12
N ALA A 36 7.54 16.46 7.97
CA ALA A 36 8.44 15.34 8.06
C ALA A 36 9.30 15.18 6.79
N PRO A 37 10.56 14.70 6.90
CA PRO A 37 11.43 14.44 5.75
C PRO A 37 11.02 13.16 5.02
N VAL A 38 9.84 13.15 4.40
CA VAL A 38 9.25 11.99 3.73
C VAL A 38 9.37 12.12 2.21
N GLY A 39 9.73 11.03 1.53
CA GLY A 39 9.85 11.02 0.07
C GLY A 39 8.52 11.14 -0.67
N CYS A 40 7.44 10.60 -0.10
CA CYS A 40 6.06 10.78 -0.53
C CYS A 40 5.08 10.46 0.61
N PHE A 41 3.84 10.93 0.48
CA PHE A 41 2.72 10.58 1.34
C PHE A 41 1.69 9.74 0.56
N ALA A 42 1.54 8.48 0.98
CA ALA A 42 0.64 7.50 0.39
C ALA A 42 -0.69 7.47 1.15
N THR A 43 -1.78 7.87 0.50
CA THR A 43 -3.14 7.80 1.08
C THR A 43 -4.20 7.73 -0.02
N GLN A 44 -5.47 7.48 0.33
CA GLN A 44 -6.54 7.34 -0.65
C GLN A 44 -6.90 8.67 -1.32
N LEU A 45 -7.34 8.60 -2.57
CA LEU A 45 -7.70 9.79 -3.37
C LEU A 45 -8.72 10.69 -2.66
N GLY A 46 -9.68 10.11 -1.93
CA GLY A 46 -10.69 10.88 -1.20
C GLY A 46 -10.09 11.80 -0.12
N LEU A 47 -9.07 11.35 0.60
CA LEU A 47 -8.37 12.18 1.59
C LEU A 47 -7.52 13.25 0.90
N ILE A 48 -6.82 12.89 -0.18
CA ILE A 48 -6.03 13.86 -0.97
C ILE A 48 -6.94 14.95 -1.54
N SER A 49 -8.09 14.60 -2.10
CA SER A 49 -9.06 15.57 -2.62
C SER A 49 -9.61 16.51 -1.55
N ARG A 50 -9.65 16.07 -0.28
CA ARG A 50 -10.18 16.86 0.83
C ARG A 50 -9.16 17.89 1.35
N TYR A 51 -7.90 17.49 1.51
CA TYR A 51 -6.89 18.31 2.19
C TYR A 51 -5.74 18.76 1.28
N GLY A 52 -5.53 18.10 0.14
CA GLY A 52 -4.30 18.28 -0.65
C GLY A 52 -4.04 19.72 -1.11
N MET A 53 -5.08 20.53 -1.31
CA MET A 53 -4.94 21.93 -1.70
C MET A 53 -4.35 22.83 -0.60
N ASP A 54 -4.48 22.42 0.66
CA ASP A 54 -3.87 23.12 1.80
C ASP A 54 -2.40 22.67 2.00
N TYR A 55 -2.00 21.56 1.37
CA TYR A 55 -0.67 20.94 1.51
C TYR A 55 0.00 20.61 0.17
N LYS A 56 0.00 21.57 -0.77
CA LYS A 56 0.39 21.35 -2.19
C LYS A 56 1.82 20.86 -2.41
N ASP A 57 2.72 21.14 -1.47
CA ASP A 57 4.14 20.79 -1.60
C ASP A 57 4.42 19.31 -1.29
N ILE A 58 3.46 18.61 -0.69
CA ILE A 58 3.57 17.18 -0.41
C ILE A 58 3.61 16.39 -1.73
N PRO A 59 4.62 15.53 -1.95
CA PRO A 59 4.58 14.54 -3.01
C PRO A 59 3.59 13.43 -2.67
N TYR A 60 2.46 13.37 -3.38
CA TYR A 60 1.40 12.39 -3.13
C TYR A 60 1.56 11.11 -3.93
N LEU A 61 1.28 9.98 -3.27
CA LEU A 61 1.10 8.68 -3.90
C LEU A 61 -0.34 8.23 -3.68
N ILE A 62 -1.12 8.09 -4.76
CA ILE A 62 -2.54 7.74 -4.65
C ILE A 62 -2.67 6.23 -4.39
N LYS A 63 -3.16 5.85 -3.22
CA LYS A 63 -3.46 4.45 -2.89
C LYS A 63 -4.79 4.04 -3.56
N LEU A 64 -4.71 3.20 -4.58
CA LEU A 64 -5.83 2.90 -5.50
C LEU A 64 -6.78 1.81 -5.02
N ASN A 65 -6.35 0.98 -4.08
CA ASN A 65 -7.22 -0.02 -3.45
C ASN A 65 -7.08 0.02 -1.93
N SER A 66 -8.14 -0.37 -1.25
CA SER A 66 -8.11 -0.64 0.19
C SER A 66 -9.18 -1.67 0.54
N LYS A 67 -9.08 -2.28 1.72
CA LYS A 67 -10.13 -3.13 2.29
C LYS A 67 -10.21 -2.88 3.79
N THR A 68 -11.32 -3.21 4.43
CA THR A 68 -11.33 -3.21 5.91
C THR A 68 -10.70 -4.50 6.44
N HIS A 69 -10.37 -4.53 7.72
CA HIS A 69 -9.93 -5.74 8.43
C HIS A 69 -11.08 -6.55 9.04
N LEU A 70 -12.34 -6.19 8.78
CA LEU A 70 -13.51 -6.84 9.38
C LEU A 70 -13.72 -8.27 8.89
N VAL A 71 -13.52 -8.52 7.60
CA VAL A 71 -13.54 -9.87 7.03
C VAL A 71 -12.17 -10.50 7.28
N ARG A 72 -12.12 -11.40 8.26
CA ARG A 72 -10.88 -12.10 8.66
C ARG A 72 -10.60 -13.27 7.72
N SER A 73 -9.32 -13.67 7.62
CA SER A 73 -8.87 -14.73 6.74
C SER A 73 -9.49 -16.10 7.05
N GLU A 74 -9.89 -16.35 8.30
CA GLU A 74 -10.63 -17.56 8.69
C GLU A 74 -11.99 -17.62 7.99
N GLN A 75 -12.67 -16.47 7.87
CA GLN A 75 -13.96 -16.36 7.20
C GLN A 75 -13.79 -16.45 5.69
N ARG A 76 -12.92 -15.61 5.10
CA ARG A 76 -12.69 -15.55 3.64
C ARG A 76 -11.33 -14.96 3.34
N ASP A 77 -10.73 -15.42 2.25
CA ASP A 77 -9.44 -14.91 1.79
C ASP A 77 -9.52 -13.40 1.45
N PRO A 78 -8.40 -12.66 1.63
CA PRO A 78 -8.41 -11.22 1.46
C PRO A 78 -8.54 -10.82 -0.01
N LEU A 79 -9.37 -9.81 -0.26
CA LEU A 79 -9.56 -9.18 -1.55
C LEU A 79 -9.57 -7.67 -1.37
N SER A 80 -8.78 -6.96 -2.17
CA SER A 80 -8.81 -5.51 -2.26
C SER A 80 -8.67 -5.11 -3.71
N LEU A 81 -9.77 -4.63 -4.30
CA LEU A 81 -9.84 -4.22 -5.70
C LEU A 81 -9.74 -2.71 -5.84
N GLN A 82 -9.38 -2.26 -7.03
CA GLN A 82 -9.24 -0.86 -7.39
C GLN A 82 -10.54 -0.08 -7.15
N TRP A 83 -10.42 1.11 -6.55
CA TRP A 83 -11.53 2.02 -6.28
C TRP A 83 -11.70 3.10 -7.35
N GLN A 84 -10.58 3.56 -7.94
CA GLN A 84 -10.56 4.58 -8.98
C GLN A 84 -9.91 4.04 -10.24
N THR A 85 -10.54 4.23 -11.39
CA THR A 85 -9.95 3.85 -12.67
C THR A 85 -8.76 4.73 -13.01
N MET A 86 -7.88 4.25 -13.90
CA MET A 86 -6.71 5.03 -14.29
C MET A 86 -7.05 6.28 -15.10
N GLU A 87 -8.21 6.32 -15.76
CA GLU A 87 -8.74 7.55 -16.38
C GLU A 87 -9.08 8.60 -15.32
N GLN A 88 -9.72 8.20 -14.21
CA GLN A 88 -10.02 9.11 -13.09
C GLN A 88 -8.74 9.64 -12.44
N VAL A 89 -7.72 8.79 -12.29
CA VAL A 89 -6.39 9.21 -11.80
C VAL A 89 -5.75 10.19 -12.77
N ALA A 90 -5.78 9.91 -14.09
CA ALA A 90 -5.22 10.80 -15.10
C ALA A 90 -5.88 12.20 -15.08
N ASP A 91 -7.21 12.25 -15.00
CA ASP A 91 -7.95 13.50 -14.86
C ASP A 91 -7.56 14.24 -13.57
N PHE A 92 -7.49 13.54 -12.44
CA PHE A 92 -7.09 14.15 -11.17
C PHE A 92 -5.68 14.75 -11.23
N VAL A 93 -4.71 14.00 -11.76
CA VAL A 93 -3.33 14.46 -11.92
C VAL A 93 -3.26 15.69 -12.83
N ARG A 94 -4.05 15.70 -13.92
CA ARG A 94 -4.06 16.79 -14.88
C ARG A 94 -4.68 18.07 -14.34
N TYR A 95 -5.75 17.96 -13.54
CA TYR A 95 -6.58 19.11 -13.18
C TYR A 95 -6.46 19.57 -11.73
N SER A 96 -5.96 18.74 -10.80
CA SER A 96 -5.89 19.11 -9.37
C SER A 96 -4.85 20.20 -9.07
N GLY A 97 -3.78 20.29 -9.86
CA GLY A 97 -2.63 21.14 -9.56
C GLY A 97 -1.79 20.63 -8.37
N LEU A 98 -2.04 19.41 -7.90
CA LEU A 98 -1.28 18.77 -6.83
C LEU A 98 -0.09 17.98 -7.38
N ARG A 99 0.94 17.85 -6.56
CA ARG A 99 2.13 17.08 -6.89
C ARG A 99 1.90 15.58 -6.66
N VAL A 100 1.24 14.92 -7.62
CA VAL A 100 1.12 13.46 -7.62
C VAL A 100 2.35 12.84 -8.27
N VAL A 101 3.07 12.00 -7.52
CA VAL A 101 4.32 11.36 -7.96
C VAL A 101 4.16 9.88 -8.30
N GLY A 102 3.05 9.27 -7.89
CA GLY A 102 2.85 7.84 -8.09
C GLY A 102 1.49 7.33 -7.67
N VAL A 103 1.30 6.03 -7.87
CA VAL A 103 0.15 5.26 -7.43
C VAL A 103 0.59 4.03 -6.63
N GLY A 104 -0.29 3.56 -5.76
CA GLY A 104 -0.04 2.43 -4.88
C GLY A 104 -1.14 1.39 -4.95
N TYR A 105 -0.78 0.12 -4.88
CA TYR A 105 -1.74 -0.98 -4.88
C TYR A 105 -1.28 -2.12 -3.98
N THR A 106 -2.21 -2.77 -3.29
CA THR A 106 -1.94 -3.93 -2.43
C THR A 106 -2.38 -5.21 -3.11
N ILE A 107 -1.51 -6.21 -3.13
CA ILE A 107 -1.82 -7.57 -3.58
C ILE A 107 -1.63 -8.55 -2.41
N TYR A 108 -2.41 -9.63 -2.42
CA TYR A 108 -2.29 -10.74 -1.47
C TYR A 108 -1.99 -12.05 -2.19
N PRO A 109 -0.71 -12.36 -2.49
CA PRO A 109 -0.33 -13.64 -3.07
C PRO A 109 -0.76 -14.80 -2.16
N GLY A 110 -1.31 -15.86 -2.75
CA GLY A 110 -1.87 -17.01 -2.02
C GLY A 110 -3.30 -16.81 -1.47
N SER A 111 -3.94 -15.68 -1.78
CA SER A 111 -5.40 -15.51 -1.68
C SER A 111 -6.10 -16.22 -2.84
N GLU A 112 -7.28 -16.81 -2.62
CA GLU A 112 -8.11 -17.36 -3.70
C GLU A 112 -8.49 -16.31 -4.77
N TYR A 113 -8.36 -15.02 -4.45
CA TYR A 113 -8.63 -13.90 -5.36
C TYR A 113 -7.37 -13.32 -6.02
N GLU A 114 -6.20 -13.94 -5.87
CA GLU A 114 -4.93 -13.37 -6.33
C GLU A 114 -4.94 -13.01 -7.83
N ALA A 115 -5.56 -13.84 -8.68
CA ALA A 115 -5.59 -13.60 -10.12
C ALA A 115 -6.24 -12.25 -10.48
N ALA A 116 -7.28 -11.84 -9.75
CA ALA A 116 -7.94 -10.56 -9.97
C ALA A 116 -7.01 -9.39 -9.59
N MET A 117 -6.39 -9.47 -8.42
CA MET A 117 -5.46 -8.44 -7.93
C MET A 117 -4.20 -8.33 -8.79
N LEU A 118 -3.66 -9.45 -9.29
CA LEU A 118 -2.52 -9.45 -10.20
C LEU A 118 -2.87 -8.84 -11.56
N THR A 119 -4.06 -9.13 -12.07
CA THR A 119 -4.54 -8.54 -13.33
C THR A 119 -4.71 -7.03 -13.20
N GLU A 120 -5.37 -6.56 -12.14
CA GLU A 120 -5.53 -5.12 -11.88
C GLU A 120 -4.18 -4.44 -11.65
N ALA A 121 -3.29 -5.04 -10.86
CA ALA A 121 -1.96 -4.48 -10.60
C ALA A 121 -1.15 -4.32 -11.90
N SER A 122 -1.12 -5.33 -12.77
CA SER A 122 -0.40 -5.26 -14.05
C SER A 122 -0.94 -4.16 -14.96
N GLN A 123 -2.27 -4.06 -15.10
CA GLN A 123 -2.91 -3.02 -15.92
C GLN A 123 -2.68 -1.61 -15.36
N MET A 124 -2.79 -1.47 -14.04
CA MET A 124 -2.57 -0.22 -13.33
C MET A 124 -1.11 0.25 -13.45
N ILE A 125 -0.13 -0.64 -13.27
CA ILE A 125 1.29 -0.32 -13.44
C ILE A 125 1.55 0.21 -14.85
N PHE A 126 1.08 -0.52 -15.87
CA PHE A 126 1.25 -0.10 -17.25
C PHE A 126 0.69 1.31 -17.50
N ALA A 127 -0.54 1.57 -17.04
CA ALA A 127 -1.18 2.88 -17.19
C ALA A 127 -0.48 3.98 -16.39
N ALA A 128 0.00 3.69 -15.17
CA ALA A 128 0.77 4.63 -14.36
C ALA A 128 2.05 5.06 -15.07
N HIS A 129 2.76 4.10 -15.66
CA HIS A 129 3.96 4.38 -16.46
C HIS A 129 3.66 5.23 -17.70
N GLN A 130 2.52 5.02 -18.37
CA GLN A 130 2.08 5.89 -19.48
C GLN A 130 1.82 7.34 -19.04
N LEU A 131 1.49 7.56 -17.77
CA LEU A 131 1.28 8.88 -17.18
C LEU A 131 2.57 9.48 -16.58
N GLY A 132 3.71 8.76 -16.63
CA GLY A 132 4.95 9.17 -15.99
C GLY A 132 4.92 9.10 -14.45
N LEU A 133 4.03 8.27 -13.90
CA LEU A 133 3.87 8.04 -12.46
C LEU A 133 4.62 6.79 -12.01
N LEU A 134 5.20 6.83 -10.82
CA LEU A 134 5.75 5.64 -10.16
C LEU A 134 4.62 4.68 -9.74
N ALA A 135 4.88 3.38 -9.77
CA ALA A 135 3.98 2.35 -9.27
C ALA A 135 4.61 1.59 -8.09
N VAL A 136 3.94 1.63 -6.94
CA VAL A 136 4.37 0.95 -5.71
C VAL A 136 3.41 -0.17 -5.36
N ILE A 137 3.92 -1.38 -5.20
CA ILE A 137 3.12 -2.56 -4.82
C ILE A 137 3.40 -2.96 -3.38
N TRP A 138 2.35 -3.00 -2.56
CA TRP A 138 2.39 -3.67 -1.27
C TRP A 138 2.08 -5.14 -1.51
N ALA A 139 3.08 -6.01 -1.40
CA ALA A 139 2.94 -7.44 -1.62
C ALA A 139 2.96 -8.16 -0.27
N TYR A 140 1.78 -8.62 0.18
CA TYR A 140 1.63 -9.30 1.46
C TYR A 140 1.06 -10.70 1.23
N PRO A 141 1.91 -11.74 1.18
CA PRO A 141 1.44 -13.10 1.13
C PRO A 141 0.46 -13.37 2.27
N ARG A 142 -0.81 -13.62 1.93
CA ARG A 142 -1.90 -13.80 2.88
C ARG A 142 -3.06 -14.55 2.24
N GLY A 143 -3.68 -15.41 3.02
CA GLY A 143 -4.79 -16.27 2.60
C GLY A 143 -4.65 -17.63 3.27
N LYS A 144 -5.69 -18.46 3.16
CA LYS A 144 -5.70 -19.81 3.74
C LYS A 144 -4.54 -20.67 3.25
N ALA A 145 -4.08 -20.49 2.00
CA ALA A 145 -2.93 -21.21 1.45
C ALA A 145 -1.58 -20.77 2.04
N VAL A 146 -1.48 -19.53 2.53
CA VAL A 146 -0.27 -19.03 3.19
C VAL A 146 -0.20 -19.52 4.64
N GLY A 147 -1.32 -19.43 5.37
CA GLY A 147 -1.40 -19.82 6.78
C GLY A 147 -0.47 -18.98 7.66
N THR A 148 0.29 -19.63 8.53
CA THR A 148 1.20 -18.94 9.48
C THR A 148 2.53 -18.48 8.86
N ARG A 149 2.70 -18.62 7.54
CA ARG A 149 3.96 -18.36 6.83
C ARG A 149 4.10 -16.95 6.27
N GLU A 150 3.25 -15.99 6.68
CA GLU A 150 3.24 -14.63 6.10
C GLU A 150 4.59 -13.89 6.18
N GLN A 151 5.46 -14.30 7.11
CA GLN A 151 6.78 -13.71 7.35
C GLN A 151 7.94 -14.66 7.03
N ASP A 152 7.68 -15.74 6.29
CA ASP A 152 8.71 -16.63 5.77
C ASP A 152 9.59 -15.91 4.74
N ALA A 153 10.92 -16.05 4.87
CA ALA A 153 11.89 -15.33 4.05
C ALA A 153 11.78 -15.68 2.56
N HIS A 154 11.59 -16.96 2.25
CA HIS A 154 11.48 -17.42 0.87
C HIS A 154 10.19 -16.92 0.22
N LEU A 155 9.09 -16.94 0.97
CA LEU A 155 7.81 -16.41 0.51
C LEU A 155 7.86 -14.89 0.26
N ILE A 156 8.53 -14.14 1.14
CA ILE A 156 8.74 -12.70 0.96
C ILE A 156 9.62 -12.41 -0.27
N ALA A 157 10.70 -13.16 -0.47
CA ALA A 157 11.54 -13.04 -1.67
C ALA A 157 10.71 -13.28 -2.94
N GLY A 158 9.87 -14.31 -2.95
CA GLY A 158 8.94 -14.59 -4.05
C GLY A 158 7.94 -13.45 -4.29
N ALA A 159 7.42 -12.83 -3.23
CA ALA A 159 6.53 -11.68 -3.34
C ALA A 159 7.21 -10.43 -3.91
N ALA A 160 8.49 -10.21 -3.58
CA ALA A 160 9.32 -9.16 -4.18
C ALA A 160 9.52 -9.41 -5.69
N GLY A 161 9.95 -10.62 -6.07
CA GLY A 161 10.13 -11.01 -7.47
C GLY A 161 8.83 -10.94 -8.28
N LEU A 162 7.69 -11.29 -7.68
CA LEU A 162 6.36 -11.12 -8.29
C LEU A 162 6.08 -9.65 -8.64
N GLY A 163 6.36 -8.72 -7.72
CA GLY A 163 6.22 -7.29 -7.97
C GLY A 163 7.15 -6.80 -9.09
N ALA A 164 8.39 -7.31 -9.15
CA ALA A 164 9.33 -7.02 -10.23
C ALA A 164 8.81 -7.51 -11.60
N CYS A 165 8.24 -8.73 -11.66
CA CYS A 165 7.63 -9.26 -12.89
C CYS A 165 6.39 -8.46 -13.35
N LEU A 166 5.63 -7.89 -12.42
CA LEU A 166 4.52 -7.00 -12.74
C LEU A 166 4.98 -5.63 -13.27
N GLY A 167 6.26 -5.28 -13.09
CA GLY A 167 6.84 -4.01 -13.49
C GLY A 167 6.74 -2.92 -12.43
N ALA A 168 6.57 -3.26 -11.15
CA ALA A 168 6.54 -2.26 -10.08
C ALA A 168 7.90 -1.54 -9.95
N ASP A 169 7.88 -0.24 -9.70
CA ASP A 169 9.09 0.54 -9.41
C ASP A 169 9.60 0.24 -7.99
N PHE A 170 8.68 0.02 -7.06
CA PHE A 170 8.99 -0.37 -5.69
C PHE A 170 8.02 -1.45 -5.19
N VAL A 171 8.56 -2.42 -4.44
CA VAL A 171 7.76 -3.44 -3.76
C VAL A 171 7.95 -3.28 -2.25
N LYS A 172 6.84 -3.06 -1.54
CA LYS A 172 6.79 -3.03 -0.08
C LYS A 172 6.34 -4.40 0.42
N VAL A 173 7.21 -5.03 1.20
CA VAL A 173 6.99 -6.35 1.81
C VAL A 173 7.08 -6.28 3.34
N ASN A 174 6.59 -7.32 4.02
CA ASN A 174 6.87 -7.50 5.43
C ASN A 174 8.34 -7.90 5.64
N PRO A 175 8.95 -7.55 6.79
CA PRO A 175 10.26 -8.09 7.13
C PRO A 175 10.14 -9.59 7.42
N PRO A 176 11.11 -10.40 6.95
CA PRO A 176 11.14 -11.82 7.29
C PRO A 176 11.55 -12.01 8.74
N LEU A 177 10.94 -12.99 9.41
CA LEU A 177 11.22 -13.32 10.80
C LEU A 177 11.73 -14.77 10.93
N ASN A 178 12.61 -14.99 11.90
CA ASN A 178 13.04 -16.34 12.29
C ASN A 178 11.92 -17.06 13.09
N ALA A 179 12.19 -18.30 13.50
CA ALA A 179 11.23 -19.09 14.27
C ALA A 179 10.89 -18.49 15.66
N GLN A 180 11.70 -17.55 16.15
CA GLN A 180 11.52 -16.81 17.40
C GLN A 180 10.77 -15.48 17.19
N GLY A 181 10.43 -15.12 15.95
CA GLY A 181 9.78 -13.85 15.64
C GLY A 181 10.73 -12.66 15.57
N GLU A 182 12.03 -12.90 15.43
CA GLU A 182 13.06 -11.87 15.39
C GLU A 182 13.56 -11.65 13.95
N MET A 183 13.94 -10.41 13.64
CA MET A 183 14.57 -10.09 12.35
C MET A 183 16.02 -10.54 12.36
N GLU A 184 16.43 -11.23 11.30
CA GLU A 184 17.81 -11.65 11.08
C GLU A 184 18.35 -11.13 9.74
N ALA A 185 19.58 -10.62 9.75
CA ALA A 185 20.21 -10.05 8.55
C ALA A 185 20.29 -11.05 7.38
N LYS A 186 20.49 -12.33 7.67
CA LYS A 186 20.53 -13.39 6.65
C LYS A 186 19.19 -13.56 5.93
N LEU A 187 18.09 -13.56 6.68
CA LEU A 187 16.74 -13.70 6.13
C LEU A 187 16.37 -12.46 5.30
N LEU A 188 16.74 -11.27 5.77
CA LEU A 188 16.57 -10.04 5.00
C LEU A 188 17.38 -10.10 3.69
N GLY A 189 18.60 -10.64 3.72
CA GLY A 189 19.43 -10.83 2.54
C GLY A 189 18.77 -11.73 1.48
N GLU A 190 18.08 -12.79 1.88
CA GLU A 190 17.30 -13.63 0.96
C GLU A 190 16.11 -12.86 0.37
N ALA A 191 15.34 -12.16 1.21
CA ALA A 191 14.17 -11.38 0.79
C ALA A 191 14.48 -10.32 -0.28
N VAL A 192 15.67 -9.72 -0.25
CA VAL A 192 16.07 -8.63 -1.16
C VAL A 192 16.92 -9.09 -2.34
N ALA A 193 17.23 -10.38 -2.46
CA ALA A 193 18.05 -10.92 -3.54
C ALA A 193 17.25 -11.24 -4.83
N ALA A 194 15.92 -11.19 -4.75
CA ALA A 194 14.99 -11.51 -5.84
C ALA A 194 14.80 -10.35 -6.83
#